data_AF-A0A1F9D1P8-F1
#
_entry.id   AF-A0A1F9D1P8-F1
#
_cell.length_a   1.000
_cell.length_b   1.000
_cell.length_c   1.000
_cell.angle_alpha   90.00
_cell.angle_beta   90.00
_cell.angle_gamma   90.00
#
_symmetry.space_group_name_H-M   'P 1'
#
loop_
_entity.id
_entity.type
_entity.pdbx_description
1 polymer ?
#
loop_
_entity_poly.entity_id
_entity_poly.type
_entity_poly.pdbx_seq_one_letter_code
_entity_poly.pdbx_strand_id
1 'polypeptide(L)'
;MKKYLQLIFCLTILLLATGSLWAKDKYTVTVLPFSTHSAENIDYLKQGIGDMLSTRIYVPHKIEVTGKNIVLEELKKAKAKELTLVDVYNIGKNLKSDYVVWGSITKIGKSISIDGKLVDINANKSDIGIFAQSQNVDDVIPKINDFSQRIVQHILGVAPQEAAPAVSSAAPAAGEKTTSRPLPPGVSREGQIIAGMKAGKRGTLTSSINTEYINSPEPINRRGFWMSQQLPTEFKGMDVGDVNNDSQNEVVVIDGYNVYIYQKTATDLKLMEKISGKAHSQYISVDVADINKNGVPEIIVTALNNNVLESFVLEFKNGKYVNIASSIRWFLRVIDTPSGIPLLLGQDFGMDKPFDTPIYEIVWRNGKYIPDQKMKIPAGLSIYGLTIANVGTGGGEKVIALDELDHLCIFEKTNKHLTRIFTFGFSNDDIIWRSDDNYGGSNTIIENIDKKNPQENEKSAYANLRILTFDTNNDGKKEIIIVKNISSTGRLFKRMNLFTSSEIYNLEWDGLGMIENWRTKKINGYVADYCFKDIDNDGKPEIVLALVLSVGASLKNRSVIVVYELETAE
;
A
#
# COMPACT_ATOMS: atom_id res chain seq x y z
N MET A 1 17.28 -7.68 76.45
CA MET A 1 18.03 -7.69 75.16
C MET A 1 17.73 -8.93 74.30
N LYS A 2 17.75 -10.17 74.83
CA LYS A 2 17.43 -11.40 74.04
C LYS A 2 16.06 -11.41 73.33
N LYS A 3 14.99 -10.90 73.95
CA LYS A 3 13.63 -10.87 73.35
C LYS A 3 13.52 -9.90 72.17
N TYR A 4 14.21 -8.77 72.22
CA TYR A 4 14.25 -7.81 71.11
C TYR A 4 15.11 -8.32 69.95
N LEU A 5 16.17 -9.06 70.25
CA LEU A 5 17.00 -9.71 69.22
C LEU A 5 16.23 -10.82 68.48
N GLN A 6 15.40 -11.59 69.19
CA GLN A 6 14.51 -12.59 68.57
C GLN A 6 13.42 -11.95 67.71
N LEU A 7 12.86 -10.81 68.13
CA LEU A 7 11.86 -10.11 67.34
C LEU A 7 12.45 -9.54 66.04
N ILE A 8 13.66 -8.99 66.11
CA ILE A 8 14.37 -8.48 64.93
C ILE A 8 14.72 -9.63 63.98
N PHE A 9 15.16 -10.79 64.50
CA PHE A 9 15.48 -11.97 63.69
C PHE A 9 14.24 -12.59 63.02
N CYS A 10 13.09 -12.60 63.70
CA CYS A 10 11.82 -13.00 63.08
C CYS A 10 11.36 -11.99 62.03
N LEU A 11 11.59 -10.69 62.22
CA LEU A 11 11.24 -9.66 61.24
C LEU A 11 12.14 -9.74 59.98
N THR A 12 13.44 -10.01 60.13
CA THR A 12 14.33 -10.25 58.98
C THR A 12 14.02 -11.55 58.25
N ILE A 13 13.61 -12.62 58.94
CA ILE A 13 13.14 -13.85 58.27
C ILE A 13 11.82 -13.62 57.53
N LEU A 14 10.91 -12.79 58.07
CA LEU A 14 9.66 -12.43 57.38
C LEU A 14 9.91 -11.55 56.13
N LEU A 15 10.92 -10.67 56.18
CA LEU A 15 11.39 -9.86 55.04
C LEU A 15 12.21 -10.66 54.01
N LEU A 16 12.80 -11.80 54.40
CA LEU A 16 13.45 -12.74 53.49
C LEU A 16 12.48 -13.80 52.94
N ALA A 17 11.30 -13.96 53.55
CA ALA A 17 10.24 -14.87 53.11
C ALA A 17 9.21 -14.22 52.19
N THR A 18 9.28 -12.90 51.94
CA THR A 18 8.74 -12.32 50.70
C THR A 18 9.66 -12.73 49.57
N GLY A 19 9.64 -14.01 49.23
CA GLY A 19 10.30 -14.53 48.05
C GLY A 19 9.87 -13.68 46.88
N SER A 20 10.86 -13.09 46.22
CA SER A 20 10.70 -12.45 44.93
C SER A 20 9.81 -13.35 44.08
N LEU A 21 8.57 -12.93 43.80
CA LEU A 21 7.87 -13.44 42.63
C LEU A 21 8.78 -13.02 41.47
N TRP A 22 9.63 -13.94 41.02
CA TRP A 22 10.31 -13.78 39.74
C TRP A 22 9.20 -13.81 38.71
N ALA A 23 8.69 -12.63 38.38
CA ALA A 23 7.97 -12.43 37.15
C ALA A 23 8.89 -12.96 36.06
N LYS A 24 8.44 -14.01 35.37
CA LYS A 24 9.22 -14.60 34.31
C LYS A 24 9.32 -13.55 33.21
N ASP A 25 10.49 -12.92 33.08
CA ASP A 25 10.70 -11.79 32.16
C ASP A 25 10.44 -12.16 30.70
N LYS A 26 10.46 -13.45 30.36
CA LYS A 26 10.30 -13.96 29.00
C LYS A 26 9.56 -15.30 28.96
N TYR A 27 8.44 -15.36 28.25
CA TYR A 27 7.65 -16.57 28.01
C TYR A 27 8.05 -17.24 26.69
N THR A 28 8.06 -18.57 26.65
CA THR A 28 8.31 -19.34 25.43
C THR A 28 7.01 -19.98 24.93
N VAL A 29 6.62 -19.68 23.70
CA VAL A 29 5.39 -20.20 23.07
C VAL A 29 5.75 -21.07 21.88
N THR A 30 5.17 -22.27 21.79
CA THR A 30 5.31 -23.14 20.61
C THR A 30 4.01 -23.15 19.81
N VAL A 31 4.11 -22.88 18.51
CA VAL A 31 2.97 -23.03 17.58
C VAL A 31 3.12 -24.35 16.84
N LEU A 32 2.18 -25.27 17.06
CA LEU A 32 2.15 -26.55 16.35
C LEU A 32 1.43 -26.40 14.99
N PRO A 33 1.85 -27.16 13.96
CA PRO A 33 1.13 -27.18 12.69
C PRO A 33 -0.31 -27.65 12.90
N PHE A 34 -1.28 -26.87 12.45
CA PHE A 34 -2.70 -27.21 12.59
C PHE A 34 -3.02 -28.49 11.81
N SER A 35 -3.87 -29.34 12.37
CA SER A 35 -4.41 -30.49 11.62
C SER A 35 -5.36 -29.99 10.53
N THR A 36 -5.46 -30.72 9.42
CA THR A 36 -6.27 -30.31 8.27
C THR A 36 -7.27 -31.40 7.93
N HIS A 37 -8.55 -31.05 7.89
CA HIS A 37 -9.65 -31.93 7.50
C HIS A 37 -10.34 -31.34 6.27
N SER A 38 -9.95 -31.80 5.08
CA SER A 38 -10.54 -31.36 3.81
C SER A 38 -10.42 -32.43 2.74
N ALA A 39 -11.33 -32.40 1.76
CA ALA A 39 -11.23 -33.19 0.54
C ALA A 39 -10.22 -32.61 -0.46
N GLU A 40 -9.84 -31.34 -0.32
CA GLU A 40 -8.89 -30.62 -1.16
C GLU A 40 -7.56 -30.39 -0.42
N ASN A 41 -6.46 -30.17 -1.16
CA ASN A 41 -5.19 -29.80 -0.54
C ASN A 41 -5.25 -28.34 -0.05
N ILE A 42 -5.14 -28.17 1.28
CA ILE A 42 -5.13 -26.88 1.96
C ILE A 42 -3.83 -26.63 2.75
N ASP A 43 -2.71 -27.25 2.32
CA ASP A 43 -1.41 -27.12 2.98
C ASP A 43 -0.94 -25.66 3.05
N TYR A 44 -1.32 -24.84 2.07
CA TYR A 44 -1.05 -23.40 2.06
C TYR A 44 -1.72 -22.68 3.24
N LEU A 45 -2.95 -23.05 3.62
CA LEU A 45 -3.65 -22.48 4.79
C LEU A 45 -2.97 -22.91 6.09
N LYS A 46 -2.60 -24.19 6.18
CA LYS A 46 -1.87 -24.73 7.34
C LYS A 46 -0.55 -23.99 7.57
N GLN A 47 0.21 -23.77 6.51
CA GLN A 47 1.47 -23.02 6.59
C GLN A 47 1.23 -21.55 6.92
N GLY A 48 0.30 -20.89 6.21
CA GLY A 48 -0.02 -19.48 6.43
C GLY A 48 -0.50 -19.17 7.84
N ILE A 49 -1.39 -19.99 8.41
CA ILE A 49 -1.89 -19.81 9.78
C ILE A 49 -0.77 -20.02 10.81
N GLY A 50 0.05 -21.06 10.64
CA GLY A 50 1.19 -21.31 11.53
C GLY A 50 2.20 -20.17 11.53
N ASP A 51 2.52 -19.63 10.36
CA ASP A 51 3.48 -18.53 10.20
C ASP A 51 2.91 -17.21 10.74
N MET A 52 1.61 -16.94 10.51
CA MET A 52 0.91 -15.78 11.07
C MET A 52 0.87 -15.81 12.60
N LEU A 53 0.50 -16.94 13.20
CA LEU A 53 0.45 -17.09 14.66
C LEU A 53 1.85 -16.95 15.27
N SER A 54 2.86 -17.58 14.67
CA SER A 54 4.24 -17.49 15.14
C SER A 54 4.78 -16.06 15.13
N THR A 55 4.39 -15.28 14.12
CA THR A 55 4.82 -13.88 13.99
C THR A 55 4.07 -12.95 14.95
N ARG A 56 2.74 -13.09 15.05
CA ARG A 56 1.90 -12.17 15.85
C ARG A 56 1.97 -12.42 17.35
N ILE A 57 2.31 -13.65 17.77
CA ILE A 57 2.49 -13.99 19.20
C ILE A 57 3.87 -13.54 19.70
N TYR A 58 4.86 -13.40 18.81
CA TYR A 58 6.18 -12.91 19.18
C TYR A 58 6.11 -11.46 19.67
N VAL A 59 6.65 -11.22 20.85
CA VAL A 59 6.77 -9.88 21.43
C VAL A 59 8.21 -9.70 21.88
N PRO A 60 8.96 -8.73 21.31
CA PRO A 60 10.35 -8.49 21.67
C PRO A 60 10.53 -8.40 23.18
N HIS A 61 11.54 -9.11 23.69
CA HIS A 61 11.88 -9.17 25.12
C HIS A 61 10.81 -9.73 26.08
N LYS A 62 9.62 -10.14 25.60
CA LYS A 62 8.53 -10.65 26.46
C LYS A 62 8.02 -12.04 26.06
N ILE A 63 7.89 -12.33 24.77
CA ILE A 63 7.42 -13.62 24.24
C ILE A 63 8.33 -14.08 23.10
N GLU A 64 8.95 -15.24 23.27
CA GLU A 64 9.72 -15.92 22.22
C GLU A 64 8.94 -17.09 21.66
N VAL A 65 8.96 -17.23 20.34
CA VAL A 65 8.28 -18.32 19.66
C VAL A 65 9.29 -19.36 19.19
N THR A 66 9.03 -20.63 19.50
CA THR A 66 9.93 -21.74 19.14
C THR A 66 10.07 -21.87 17.62
N GLY A 67 11.30 -21.97 17.13
CA GLY A 67 11.58 -22.06 15.70
C GLY A 67 10.96 -23.29 15.01
N LYS A 68 10.38 -23.07 13.83
CA LYS A 68 9.66 -24.08 13.02
C LYS A 68 10.45 -25.37 12.78
N ASN A 69 11.76 -25.29 12.55
CA ASN A 69 12.61 -26.45 12.30
C ASN A 69 12.69 -27.38 13.52
N ILE A 70 12.81 -26.81 14.72
CA ILE A 70 12.90 -27.56 15.98
C ILE A 70 11.56 -28.24 16.28
N VAL A 71 10.45 -27.53 16.05
CA VAL A 71 9.09 -28.07 16.20
C VAL A 71 8.85 -29.26 15.26
N LEU A 72 9.28 -29.16 13.99
CA LEU A 72 9.13 -30.23 13.01
C LEU A 72 9.99 -31.46 13.34
N GLU A 73 11.18 -31.29 13.91
CA GLU A 73 12.02 -32.41 14.36
C GLU A 73 11.39 -33.16 15.55
N GLU A 74 10.80 -32.44 16.50
CA GLU A 74 10.15 -33.05 17.66
C GLU A 74 8.83 -33.76 17.27
N LEU A 75 8.08 -33.19 16.32
CA LEU A 75 6.89 -33.84 15.75
C LEU A 75 7.21 -35.15 15.02
N LYS A 76 8.36 -35.24 14.33
CA LYS A 76 8.81 -36.49 13.69
C LYS A 76 9.09 -37.59 14.71
N LYS A 77 9.52 -37.25 15.93
CA LYS A 77 9.76 -38.23 17.01
C LYS A 77 8.45 -38.73 17.63
N ALA A 78 7.43 -37.87 17.70
CA ALA A 78 6.11 -38.21 18.24
C ALA A 78 5.29 -39.19 17.36
N LYS A 79 5.64 -39.38 16.08
CA LYS A 79 5.07 -40.38 15.14
C LYS A 79 3.53 -40.42 15.06
N ALA A 80 2.82 -39.32 15.33
CA ALA A 80 1.37 -39.26 15.27
C ALA A 80 0.87 -38.45 14.05
N LYS A 81 -0.11 -38.98 13.31
CA LYS A 81 -0.81 -38.28 12.22
C LYS A 81 -1.75 -37.18 12.73
N GLU A 82 -2.29 -37.37 13.92
CA GLU A 82 -3.12 -36.42 14.65
C GLU A 82 -2.60 -36.31 16.08
N LEU A 83 -2.47 -35.07 16.57
CA LEU A 83 -1.91 -34.79 17.89
C LEU A 83 -3.03 -34.83 18.93
N THR A 84 -2.87 -35.62 19.98
CA THR A 84 -3.75 -35.58 21.14
C THR A 84 -3.28 -34.51 22.14
N LEU A 85 -4.14 -34.10 23.08
CA LEU A 85 -3.74 -33.18 24.15
C LEU A 85 -2.52 -33.69 24.94
N VAL A 86 -2.42 -35.01 25.16
CA VAL A 86 -1.28 -35.63 25.85
C VAL A 86 0.01 -35.46 25.04
N ASP A 87 -0.06 -35.59 23.72
CA ASP A 87 1.09 -35.35 22.82
C ASP A 87 1.50 -33.89 22.82
N VAL A 88 0.53 -32.97 22.80
CA VAL A 88 0.76 -31.52 22.88
C VAL A 88 1.49 -31.14 24.17
N TYR A 89 1.09 -31.73 25.31
CA TYR A 89 1.79 -31.53 26.59
C TYR A 89 3.21 -32.09 26.57
N ASN A 90 3.41 -33.30 26.05
CA ASN A 90 4.73 -33.93 25.98
C ASN A 90 5.69 -33.15 25.07
N ILE A 91 5.21 -32.69 23.90
CA ILE A 91 5.97 -31.87 22.97
C ILE A 91 6.31 -30.52 23.61
N GLY A 92 5.35 -29.86 24.25
CA GLY A 92 5.58 -28.60 24.98
C GLY A 92 6.63 -28.74 26.07
N LYS A 93 6.59 -29.83 26.84
CA LYS A 93 7.56 -30.12 27.90
C LYS A 93 8.96 -30.40 27.34
N ASN A 94 9.07 -31.18 26.26
CA ASN A 94 10.36 -31.47 25.61
C ASN A 94 11.00 -30.22 25.02
N LEU A 95 10.18 -29.32 24.46
CA LEU A 95 10.61 -28.04 23.89
C LEU A 95 10.76 -26.93 24.93
N LYS A 96 10.57 -27.23 26.24
CA LYS A 96 10.63 -26.26 27.34
C LYS A 96 9.73 -25.03 27.11
N SER A 97 8.57 -25.24 26.49
CA SER A 97 7.59 -24.21 26.21
C SER A 97 6.71 -23.95 27.44
N ASP A 98 6.38 -22.69 27.68
CA ASP A 98 5.39 -22.30 28.69
C ASP A 98 3.97 -22.51 28.18
N TYR A 99 3.76 -22.16 26.91
CA TYR A 99 2.48 -22.32 26.25
C TYR A 99 2.63 -23.03 24.91
N VAL A 100 1.61 -23.79 24.54
CA VAL A 100 1.51 -24.41 23.21
C VAL A 100 0.21 -24.04 22.54
N VAL A 101 0.31 -23.53 21.31
CA VAL A 101 -0.82 -23.26 20.43
C VAL A 101 -0.99 -24.44 19.49
N TRP A 102 -2.19 -25.02 19.48
CA TRP A 102 -2.53 -26.15 18.64
C TRP A 102 -3.98 -26.04 18.16
N GLY A 103 -4.35 -26.73 17.09
CA GLY A 103 -5.69 -26.61 16.53
C GLY A 103 -5.90 -27.38 15.24
N SER A 104 -7.08 -27.21 14.66
CA SER A 104 -7.50 -27.84 13.41
C SER A 104 -8.14 -26.84 12.45
N ILE A 105 -8.00 -27.12 11.15
CA ILE A 105 -8.63 -26.42 10.05
C ILE A 105 -9.51 -27.43 9.32
N THR A 106 -10.80 -27.16 9.23
CA THR A 106 -11.76 -28.01 8.53
C THR A 106 -12.35 -27.23 7.36
N LYS A 107 -12.31 -27.79 6.15
CA LYS A 107 -12.92 -27.18 4.96
C LYS A 107 -13.96 -28.13 4.36
N ILE A 108 -15.21 -27.67 4.29
CA ILE A 108 -16.34 -28.39 3.72
C ILE A 108 -17.01 -27.49 2.66
N GLY A 109 -16.86 -27.87 1.38
CA GLY A 109 -17.32 -27.05 0.26
C GLY A 109 -16.64 -25.69 0.25
N LYS A 110 -17.42 -24.61 0.28
CA LYS A 110 -16.91 -23.23 0.35
C LYS A 110 -16.54 -22.80 1.78
N SER A 111 -17.12 -23.43 2.79
CA SER A 111 -16.94 -23.02 4.19
C SER A 111 -15.65 -23.56 4.80
N ILE A 112 -14.97 -22.71 5.57
CA ILE A 112 -13.76 -23.04 6.34
C ILE A 112 -14.03 -22.77 7.81
N SER A 113 -13.70 -23.73 8.67
CA SER A 113 -13.70 -23.55 10.11
C SER A 113 -12.32 -23.81 10.70
N ILE A 114 -11.99 -23.07 11.74
CA ILE A 114 -10.73 -23.16 12.45
C ILE A 114 -11.02 -23.21 13.94
N ASP A 115 -10.48 -24.23 14.58
CA ASP A 115 -10.49 -24.41 16.03
C ASP A 115 -9.05 -24.28 16.52
N GLY A 116 -8.76 -23.28 17.34
CA GLY A 116 -7.43 -23.03 17.89
C GLY A 116 -7.47 -22.99 19.40
N LYS A 117 -6.48 -23.58 20.07
CA LYS A 117 -6.40 -23.69 21.53
C LYS A 117 -5.01 -23.33 22.03
N LEU A 118 -4.97 -22.65 23.17
CA LEU A 118 -3.76 -22.36 23.93
C LEU A 118 -3.74 -23.26 25.17
N VAL A 119 -2.65 -24.00 25.33
CA VAL A 119 -2.42 -24.93 26.45
C VAL A 119 -1.29 -24.39 27.30
N ASP A 120 -1.52 -24.26 28.62
CA ASP A 120 -0.49 -23.93 29.60
C ASP A 120 0.19 -25.21 30.08
N ILE A 121 1.49 -25.34 29.79
CA ILE A 121 2.27 -26.55 30.05
C ILE A 121 2.60 -26.70 31.55
N ASN A 122 2.65 -25.59 32.30
CA ASN A 122 3.02 -25.58 33.71
C ASN A 122 1.78 -25.74 34.63
N ALA A 123 0.65 -25.15 34.24
CA ALA A 123 -0.60 -25.19 35.01
C ALA A 123 -1.48 -26.43 34.71
N ASN A 124 -1.14 -27.20 33.67
CA ASN A 124 -1.92 -28.35 33.17
C ASN A 124 -3.40 -27.99 32.93
N LYS A 125 -3.62 -26.78 32.40
CA LYS A 125 -4.93 -26.19 32.09
C LYS A 125 -4.95 -25.66 30.66
N SER A 126 -6.12 -25.69 30.05
CA SER A 126 -6.37 -25.18 28.70
C SER A 126 -7.37 -24.03 28.80
N ASP A 127 -6.87 -22.81 28.97
CA ASP A 127 -7.72 -21.69 29.39
C ASP A 127 -8.16 -20.75 28.26
N ILE A 128 -7.72 -20.95 27.00
CA ILE A 128 -8.19 -20.15 25.85
C ILE A 128 -8.37 -20.99 24.59
N GLY A 129 -9.58 -20.93 24.01
CA GLY A 129 -9.87 -21.44 22.67
C GLY A 129 -10.50 -20.36 21.78
N ILE A 130 -10.28 -20.47 20.48
CA ILE A 130 -11.04 -19.77 19.45
C ILE A 130 -11.73 -20.79 18.57
N PHE A 131 -12.97 -20.49 18.21
CA PHE A 131 -13.68 -21.12 17.10
C PHE A 131 -14.03 -20.03 16.10
N ALA A 132 -13.62 -20.21 14.85
CA ALA A 132 -13.93 -19.31 13.75
C ALA A 132 -14.51 -20.12 12.59
N GLN A 133 -15.63 -19.66 12.02
CA GLN A 133 -16.23 -20.26 10.83
C GLN A 133 -16.49 -19.15 9.82
N SER A 134 -16.02 -19.34 8.59
CA SER A 134 -16.21 -18.41 7.48
C SER A 134 -16.67 -19.10 6.21
N GLN A 135 -17.30 -18.32 5.34
CA GLN A 135 -17.70 -18.79 4.00
C GLN A 135 -16.58 -18.63 2.98
N ASN A 136 -15.57 -17.79 3.25
CA ASN A 136 -14.43 -17.51 2.39
C ASN A 136 -13.10 -17.54 3.19
N VAL A 137 -11.98 -17.75 2.49
CA VAL A 137 -10.62 -17.74 3.07
C VAL A 137 -10.26 -16.36 3.63
N ASP A 138 -10.76 -15.27 3.03
CA ASP A 138 -10.37 -13.91 3.39
C ASP A 138 -10.84 -13.51 4.80
N ASP A 139 -11.97 -14.07 5.24
CA ASP A 139 -12.57 -13.84 6.56
C ASP A 139 -11.84 -14.60 7.70
N VAL A 140 -10.97 -15.55 7.36
CA VAL A 140 -10.16 -16.30 8.34
C VAL A 140 -9.09 -15.40 8.98
N ILE A 141 -8.50 -14.49 8.19
CA ILE A 141 -7.34 -13.71 8.59
C ILE A 141 -7.64 -12.78 9.79
N PRO A 142 -8.75 -12.01 9.80
CA PRO A 142 -9.12 -11.21 10.98
C PRO A 142 -9.30 -12.05 12.25
N LYS A 143 -9.86 -13.26 12.12
CA LYS A 143 -10.10 -14.14 13.28
C LYS A 143 -8.81 -14.73 13.84
N ILE A 144 -7.83 -15.06 12.98
CA ILE A 144 -6.49 -15.45 13.41
C ILE A 144 -5.76 -14.29 14.09
N ASN A 145 -5.96 -13.06 13.60
CA ASN A 145 -5.44 -11.87 14.27
C ASN A 145 -6.04 -11.72 15.68
N ASP A 146 -7.36 -11.76 15.81
CA ASP A 146 -8.04 -11.67 17.11
C ASP A 146 -7.57 -12.75 18.08
N PHE A 147 -7.35 -13.98 17.57
CA PHE A 147 -6.82 -15.08 18.38
C PHE A 147 -5.41 -14.79 18.90
N SER A 148 -4.50 -14.36 18.02
CA SER A 148 -3.13 -14.03 18.41
C SER A 148 -3.08 -12.91 19.47
N GLN A 149 -3.94 -11.90 19.35
CA GLN A 149 -4.04 -10.83 20.34
C GLN A 149 -4.53 -11.34 21.68
N ARG A 150 -5.55 -12.21 21.71
CA ARG A 150 -6.04 -12.82 22.95
C ARG A 150 -4.98 -13.69 23.62
N ILE A 151 -4.18 -14.43 22.84
CA ILE A 151 -3.06 -15.22 23.36
C ILE A 151 -2.03 -14.29 24.03
N VAL A 152 -1.61 -13.23 23.35
CA VAL A 152 -0.62 -12.28 23.90
C VAL A 152 -1.15 -11.60 25.16
N GLN A 153 -2.41 -11.15 25.15
CA GLN A 153 -3.06 -10.52 26.30
C GLN A 153 -3.10 -11.45 27.51
N HIS A 154 -3.44 -12.72 27.30
CA HIS A 154 -3.49 -13.72 28.36
C HIS A 154 -2.12 -14.04 28.95
N ILE A 155 -1.12 -14.25 28.09
CA ILE A 155 0.26 -14.55 28.52
C ILE A 155 0.84 -13.38 29.32
N LEU A 156 0.56 -12.14 28.92
CA LEU A 156 1.08 -10.94 29.56
C LEU A 156 0.19 -10.40 30.70
N GLY A 157 -0.94 -11.05 30.99
CA GLY A 157 -1.87 -10.63 32.05
C GLY A 157 -2.52 -9.26 31.84
N VAL A 158 -2.63 -8.79 30.59
CA VAL A 158 -3.23 -7.49 30.26
C VAL A 158 -4.72 -7.70 29.99
N ALA A 159 -5.57 -7.15 30.86
CA ALA A 159 -7.03 -7.20 30.68
C ALA A 159 -7.44 -6.43 29.41
N PRO A 160 -8.55 -6.81 28.73
CA PRO A 160 -9.05 -6.07 27.57
C PRO A 160 -9.36 -4.63 27.98
N GLN A 161 -8.76 -3.67 27.28
CA GLN A 161 -9.25 -2.30 27.32
C GLN A 161 -10.54 -2.29 26.50
N GLU A 162 -11.68 -2.32 27.18
CA GLU A 162 -12.98 -2.08 26.55
C GLU A 162 -12.91 -0.75 25.80
N ALA A 163 -13.14 -0.79 24.49
CA ALA A 163 -13.45 0.39 23.72
C ALA A 163 -14.70 1.02 24.33
N ALA A 164 -14.62 2.31 24.65
CA ALA A 164 -15.73 3.07 25.21
C ALA A 164 -16.97 2.93 24.30
N PRO A 165 -18.18 2.74 24.86
CA PRO A 165 -19.39 2.65 24.07
C PRO A 165 -19.65 3.98 23.37
N ALA A 166 -19.79 3.93 22.04
CA ALA A 166 -20.32 5.02 21.26
C ALA A 166 -21.72 5.37 21.77
N VAL A 167 -21.91 6.62 22.15
CA VAL A 167 -23.18 7.24 22.51
C VAL A 167 -24.15 7.09 21.34
N SER A 168 -25.16 6.23 21.52
CA SER A 168 -26.34 6.16 20.66
C SER A 168 -27.24 7.35 21.01
N SER A 169 -27.43 8.24 20.03
CA SER A 169 -28.41 9.32 20.09
C SER A 169 -29.83 8.75 20.10
N ALA A 170 -30.61 9.21 21.07
CA ALA A 170 -32.00 8.84 21.29
C ALA A 170 -32.91 9.08 20.07
N ALA A 171 -33.76 8.11 19.76
CA ALA A 171 -34.94 8.29 18.92
C ALA A 171 -36.13 8.75 19.78
N PRO A 172 -37.01 9.65 19.29
CA PRO A 172 -38.27 9.98 19.94
C PRO A 172 -39.35 8.91 19.72
N ALA A 173 -40.35 8.99 20.59
CA ALA A 173 -41.41 8.03 20.86
C ALA A 173 -42.42 7.73 19.74
N ALA A 174 -43.19 6.69 20.01
CA ALA A 174 -44.15 5.98 19.18
C ALA A 174 -45.49 6.68 18.87
N GLY A 175 -46.09 6.20 17.78
CA GLY A 175 -47.50 6.26 17.35
C GLY A 175 -47.53 5.91 15.86
N GLU A 176 -48.27 4.96 15.31
CA GLU A 176 -49.55 4.35 15.67
C GLU A 176 -49.63 2.91 15.11
N LYS A 177 -50.63 2.17 15.63
CA LYS A 177 -51.02 0.81 15.26
C LYS A 177 -51.46 0.71 13.79
N THR A 178 -51.17 -0.43 13.15
CA THR A 178 -52.19 -1.16 12.36
C THR A 178 -51.82 -2.64 12.20
N THR A 179 -52.90 -3.41 12.15
CA THR A 179 -53.08 -4.85 12.27
C THR A 179 -52.52 -5.68 11.11
N SER A 180 -51.84 -6.78 11.43
CA SER A 180 -51.47 -7.85 10.49
C SER A 180 -52.61 -8.87 10.32
N ARG A 181 -53.02 -9.13 9.07
CA ARG A 181 -53.75 -10.35 8.66
C ARG A 181 -52.74 -11.32 8.01
N PRO A 182 -52.80 -12.65 8.22
CA PRO A 182 -51.83 -13.56 7.60
C PRO A 182 -52.20 -13.89 6.15
N LEU A 183 -51.19 -14.06 5.29
CA LEU A 183 -51.30 -14.56 3.91
C LEU A 183 -50.29 -15.71 3.67
N PRO A 184 -50.54 -16.57 2.67
CA PRO A 184 -50.08 -17.96 2.58
C PRO A 184 -48.63 -18.11 2.09
N PRO A 185 -48.05 -19.32 2.14
CA PRO A 185 -46.65 -19.54 1.82
C PRO A 185 -46.42 -19.57 0.30
N GLY A 186 -45.42 -18.82 -0.17
CA GLY A 186 -44.80 -19.02 -1.48
C GLY A 186 -44.77 -17.83 -2.43
N VAL A 187 -44.20 -16.68 -2.04
CA VAL A 187 -43.70 -15.66 -2.98
C VAL A 187 -42.55 -14.88 -2.33
N SER A 188 -41.40 -14.75 -3.00
CA SER A 188 -40.22 -14.08 -2.45
C SER A 188 -40.33 -12.55 -2.50
N ARG A 189 -39.65 -11.88 -1.56
CA ARG A 189 -39.72 -10.45 -1.28
C ARG A 189 -39.11 -9.57 -2.39
N GLU A 190 -38.33 -10.15 -3.29
CA GLU A 190 -37.67 -9.43 -4.40
C GLU A 190 -38.65 -9.03 -5.53
N GLY A 191 -39.75 -9.78 -5.72
CA GLY A 191 -40.70 -9.51 -6.82
C GLY A 191 -41.55 -8.26 -6.66
N GLN A 192 -41.69 -7.72 -5.44
CA GLN A 192 -42.47 -6.50 -5.18
C GLN A 192 -41.63 -5.22 -5.15
N ILE A 193 -40.30 -5.31 -4.97
CA ILE A 193 -39.42 -4.14 -4.99
C ILE A 193 -39.29 -3.59 -6.41
N ILE A 194 -39.33 -4.47 -7.43
CA ILE A 194 -39.21 -4.09 -8.84
C ILE A 194 -40.48 -3.42 -9.38
N ALA A 195 -41.66 -3.69 -8.80
CA ALA A 195 -42.92 -3.06 -9.22
C ALA A 195 -43.10 -1.64 -8.64
N GLY A 196 -42.40 -1.29 -7.55
CA GLY A 196 -42.50 0.02 -6.89
C GLY A 196 -41.68 1.15 -7.53
N MET A 197 -40.67 0.82 -8.35
CA MET A 197 -39.76 1.82 -8.95
C MET A 197 -40.23 2.39 -10.30
N LYS A 198 -41.41 2.01 -10.81
CA LYS A 198 -41.92 2.50 -12.10
C LYS A 198 -42.85 3.72 -12.03
N ALA A 199 -43.09 4.30 -10.86
CA ALA A 199 -43.98 5.45 -10.72
C ALA A 199 -43.40 6.53 -9.79
N GLY A 200 -42.38 7.23 -10.25
CA GLY A 200 -41.83 8.39 -9.56
C GLY A 200 -40.91 9.21 -10.45
N LYS A 201 -41.49 10.12 -11.26
CA LYS A 201 -40.71 11.12 -12.01
C LYS A 201 -40.07 12.11 -11.03
N ARG A 202 -38.77 11.98 -10.76
CA ARG A 202 -37.85 13.08 -10.42
C ARG A 202 -36.41 12.60 -10.65
N GLY A 203 -35.72 13.32 -11.53
CA GLY A 203 -34.45 12.89 -12.12
C GLY A 203 -33.29 12.87 -11.15
N THR A 204 -32.54 11.77 -11.21
CA THR A 204 -31.14 11.65 -10.80
C THR A 204 -30.37 11.17 -12.03
N LEU A 205 -29.32 11.91 -12.37
CA LEU A 205 -28.47 11.73 -13.55
C LEU A 205 -27.66 10.43 -13.40
N THR A 206 -28.14 9.35 -14.01
CA THR A 206 -27.36 8.14 -14.29
C THR A 206 -27.62 7.77 -15.74
N SER A 207 -26.94 8.46 -16.66
CA SER A 207 -26.99 8.14 -18.09
C SER A 207 -25.62 8.36 -18.72
N SER A 208 -24.63 7.63 -18.25
CA SER A 208 -23.31 7.51 -18.88
C SER A 208 -22.51 6.37 -18.27
N ILE A 209 -23.09 5.16 -18.16
CA ILE A 209 -22.31 3.95 -17.87
C ILE A 209 -22.66 2.88 -18.88
N ASN A 210 -21.64 2.48 -19.63
CA ASN A 210 -21.61 1.34 -20.51
C ASN A 210 -21.79 0.06 -19.67
N THR A 211 -22.86 -0.70 -19.90
CA THR A 211 -23.26 -1.86 -19.08
C THR A 211 -22.27 -3.03 -19.15
N GLU A 212 -21.24 -2.99 -20.00
CA GLU A 212 -20.22 -4.04 -20.12
C GLU A 212 -19.26 -4.13 -18.92
N TYR A 213 -19.23 -3.13 -18.04
CA TYR A 213 -18.43 -3.17 -16.80
C TYR A 213 -19.15 -3.83 -15.62
N ILE A 214 -20.45 -4.15 -15.76
CA ILE A 214 -21.27 -4.80 -14.73
C ILE A 214 -21.52 -6.26 -15.14
N ASN A 215 -20.60 -7.15 -14.76
CA ASN A 215 -20.77 -8.61 -14.70
C ASN A 215 -21.60 -9.26 -15.83
N SER A 216 -21.01 -9.48 -17.01
CA SER A 216 -21.58 -10.36 -18.04
C SER A 216 -20.76 -11.67 -18.15
N PRO A 217 -21.37 -12.86 -18.00
CA PRO A 217 -20.71 -14.16 -18.12
C PRO A 217 -20.69 -14.68 -19.57
N GLU A 218 -20.39 -13.81 -20.53
CA GLU A 218 -20.18 -14.16 -21.94
C GLU A 218 -18.69 -13.98 -22.34
N PRO A 219 -18.18 -14.74 -23.32
CA PRO A 219 -16.77 -14.71 -23.69
C PRO A 219 -16.35 -13.31 -24.14
N ILE A 220 -15.57 -12.67 -23.28
CA ILE A 220 -15.10 -11.28 -23.35
C ILE A 220 -14.54 -10.97 -24.75
N ASN A 221 -15.23 -10.10 -25.48
CA ASN A 221 -14.67 -9.37 -26.59
C ASN A 221 -13.51 -8.52 -26.02
N ARG A 222 -12.28 -8.75 -26.48
CA ARG A 222 -11.06 -8.07 -25.99
C ARG A 222 -11.01 -6.59 -26.41
N ARG A 223 -11.98 -5.77 -25.99
CA ARG A 223 -12.04 -4.33 -26.31
C ARG A 223 -12.02 -3.55 -25.01
N GLY A 224 -11.02 -2.70 -24.84
CA GLY A 224 -10.91 -1.80 -23.69
C GLY A 224 -9.48 -1.45 -23.26
N PHE A 225 -8.45 -2.10 -23.81
CA PHE A 225 -7.06 -1.68 -23.62
C PHE A 225 -6.15 -2.21 -24.74
N TRP A 226 -5.12 -1.44 -25.07
CA TRP A 226 -4.00 -1.86 -25.92
C TRP A 226 -2.80 -2.25 -25.05
N MET A 227 -2.01 -3.23 -25.50
CA MET A 227 -0.80 -3.68 -24.80
C MET A 227 0.34 -3.90 -25.79
N SER A 228 1.52 -3.40 -25.45
CA SER A 228 2.72 -3.59 -26.25
C SER A 228 3.22 -5.03 -26.25
N GLN A 229 4.21 -5.31 -27.11
CA GLN A 229 5.06 -6.49 -26.97
C GLN A 229 5.76 -6.52 -25.60
N GLN A 230 6.11 -7.72 -25.12
CA GLN A 230 6.93 -7.87 -23.92
C GLN A 230 8.35 -7.40 -24.19
N LEU A 231 8.76 -6.34 -23.49
CA LEU A 231 10.10 -5.78 -23.57
C LEU A 231 10.99 -6.44 -22.50
N PRO A 232 12.20 -6.91 -22.83
CA PRO A 232 13.08 -7.61 -21.91
C PRO A 232 13.83 -6.62 -21.00
N THR A 233 13.09 -5.75 -20.34
CA THR A 233 13.59 -4.64 -19.53
C THR A 233 12.64 -4.44 -18.35
N GLU A 234 13.18 -4.17 -17.18
CA GLU A 234 12.38 -3.76 -16.02
C GLU A 234 12.26 -2.24 -16.04
N PHE A 235 11.03 -1.74 -16.18
CA PHE A 235 10.76 -0.32 -16.17
C PHE A 235 10.79 0.22 -14.75
N LYS A 236 11.33 1.44 -14.60
CA LYS A 236 11.37 2.17 -13.33
C LYS A 236 10.57 3.47 -13.34
N GLY A 237 10.44 4.08 -14.51
CA GLY A 237 9.80 5.38 -14.71
C GLY A 237 9.38 5.53 -16.16
N MET A 238 8.34 6.31 -16.41
CA MET A 238 7.83 6.55 -17.76
C MET A 238 7.15 7.91 -17.84
N ASP A 239 7.26 8.55 -18.99
CA ASP A 239 6.40 9.66 -19.39
C ASP A 239 6.20 9.65 -20.91
N VAL A 240 5.25 10.45 -21.39
CA VAL A 240 4.91 10.58 -22.81
C VAL A 240 5.05 12.03 -23.26
N GLY A 241 5.50 12.27 -24.48
CA GLY A 241 5.51 13.60 -25.09
C GLY A 241 6.35 13.65 -26.37
N ASP A 242 6.14 14.70 -27.16
CA ASP A 242 6.89 14.98 -28.39
C ASP A 242 8.32 15.44 -28.06
N VAL A 243 9.22 14.49 -27.83
CA VAL A 243 10.59 14.76 -27.38
C VAL A 243 11.55 14.93 -28.55
N ASN A 244 11.12 14.62 -29.78
CA ASN A 244 11.88 14.84 -31.00
C ASN A 244 11.42 16.08 -31.81
N ASN A 245 10.34 16.75 -31.36
CA ASN A 245 9.72 17.91 -31.98
C ASN A 245 9.20 17.65 -33.40
N ASP A 246 8.59 16.48 -33.63
CA ASP A 246 7.95 16.09 -34.89
C ASP A 246 6.41 16.15 -34.85
N SER A 247 5.84 16.69 -33.77
CA SER A 247 4.41 16.78 -33.47
C SER A 247 3.72 15.43 -33.20
N GLN A 248 4.49 14.36 -32.97
CA GLN A 248 3.98 13.10 -32.44
C GLN A 248 4.62 12.84 -31.07
N ASN A 249 3.83 12.28 -30.16
CA ASN A 249 4.27 11.90 -28.84
C ASN A 249 5.05 10.58 -28.89
N GLU A 250 6.20 10.56 -28.21
CA GLU A 250 6.96 9.36 -27.91
C GLU A 250 6.71 8.90 -26.47
N VAL A 251 6.91 7.61 -26.25
CA VAL A 251 6.97 6.99 -24.93
C VAL A 251 8.42 6.96 -24.45
N VAL A 252 8.72 7.74 -23.42
CA VAL A 252 10.03 7.75 -22.77
C VAL A 252 9.98 6.87 -21.54
N VAL A 253 10.87 5.88 -21.48
CA VAL A 253 10.96 4.93 -20.37
C VAL A 253 12.38 4.84 -19.86
N ILE A 254 12.54 4.63 -18.56
CA ILE A 254 13.84 4.35 -17.94
C ILE A 254 13.88 2.95 -17.32
N ASP A 255 15.06 2.33 -17.38
CA ASP A 255 15.42 1.21 -16.53
C ASP A 255 16.32 1.67 -15.37
N GLY A 256 17.17 0.80 -14.83
CA GLY A 256 18.13 1.18 -13.78
C GLY A 256 19.13 2.26 -14.16
N TYR A 257 19.48 2.42 -15.45
CA TYR A 257 20.55 3.34 -15.90
C TYR A 257 20.48 3.73 -17.39
N ASN A 258 19.47 3.32 -18.14
CA ASN A 258 19.26 3.68 -19.54
C ASN A 258 17.95 4.43 -19.72
N VAL A 259 17.93 5.33 -20.70
CA VAL A 259 16.70 5.94 -21.24
C VAL A 259 16.38 5.27 -22.57
N TYR A 260 15.12 4.92 -22.77
CA TYR A 260 14.58 4.38 -24.02
C TYR A 260 13.50 5.31 -24.53
N ILE A 261 13.48 5.54 -25.83
CA ILE A 261 12.49 6.38 -26.49
C ILE A 261 11.82 5.50 -27.55
N TYR A 262 10.51 5.31 -27.40
CA TYR A 262 9.70 4.48 -28.28
C TYR A 262 8.62 5.31 -28.96
N GLN A 263 8.25 4.90 -30.17
CA GLN A 263 7.04 5.39 -30.84
C GLN A 263 5.98 4.28 -30.83
N LYS A 264 4.75 4.62 -30.43
CA LYS A 264 3.61 3.69 -30.53
C LYS A 264 3.21 3.53 -31.99
N THR A 265 3.21 2.29 -32.46
CA THR A 265 2.59 1.91 -33.74
C THR A 265 1.21 1.33 -33.47
N ALA A 266 0.49 0.93 -34.52
CA ALA A 266 -0.79 0.26 -34.36
C ALA A 266 -0.69 -1.04 -33.53
N THR A 267 0.46 -1.75 -33.60
CA THR A 267 0.61 -3.10 -33.03
C THR A 267 1.66 -3.23 -31.95
N ASP A 268 2.66 -2.35 -31.92
CA ASP A 268 3.82 -2.48 -31.03
C ASP A 268 4.45 -1.13 -30.68
N LEU A 269 5.47 -1.16 -29.82
CA LEU A 269 6.37 -0.04 -29.58
C LEU A 269 7.63 -0.19 -30.44
N LYS A 270 7.89 0.77 -31.33
CA LYS A 270 9.13 0.83 -32.10
C LYS A 270 10.19 1.59 -31.32
N LEU A 271 11.33 0.95 -31.04
CA LEU A 271 12.46 1.62 -30.41
C LEU A 271 13.07 2.63 -31.38
N MET A 272 13.09 3.89 -31.00
CA MET A 272 13.66 4.99 -31.78
C MET A 272 15.10 5.26 -31.34
N GLU A 273 15.33 5.37 -30.03
CA GLU A 273 16.64 5.66 -29.46
C GLU A 273 16.84 4.92 -28.13
N LYS A 274 18.08 4.50 -27.87
CA LYS A 274 18.52 4.02 -26.55
C LYS A 274 19.72 4.84 -26.10
N ILE A 275 19.56 5.57 -25.01
CA ILE A 275 20.60 6.40 -24.42
C ILE A 275 21.12 5.68 -23.18
N SER A 276 22.33 5.11 -23.30
CA SER A 276 22.95 4.40 -22.20
C SER A 276 23.60 5.34 -21.19
N GLY A 277 23.22 5.18 -19.92
CA GLY A 277 23.90 5.81 -18.79
C GLY A 277 25.05 4.96 -18.27
N LYS A 278 25.50 5.29 -17.06
CA LYS A 278 26.63 4.63 -16.41
C LYS A 278 26.12 3.49 -15.54
N ALA A 279 26.82 2.36 -15.53
CA ALA A 279 26.42 1.17 -14.77
C ALA A 279 26.34 1.39 -13.24
N HIS A 280 27.00 2.42 -12.72
CA HIS A 280 26.96 2.81 -11.30
C HIS A 280 25.88 3.86 -10.99
N SER A 281 25.14 4.33 -12.00
CA SER A 281 24.01 5.24 -11.81
C SER A 281 22.75 4.45 -11.50
N GLN A 282 21.90 5.03 -10.68
CA GLN A 282 20.57 4.52 -10.35
C GLN A 282 19.54 5.56 -10.78
N TYR A 283 18.82 5.31 -11.86
CA TYR A 283 17.72 6.17 -12.29
C TYR A 283 16.49 5.91 -11.42
N ILE A 284 15.80 7.00 -11.04
CA ILE A 284 14.71 7.01 -10.07
C ILE A 284 13.38 7.37 -10.74
N SER A 285 13.37 8.44 -11.53
CA SER A 285 12.20 8.91 -12.27
C SER A 285 12.61 9.55 -13.59
N VAL A 286 11.67 9.59 -14.53
CA VAL A 286 11.77 10.36 -15.77
C VAL A 286 10.48 11.13 -15.97
N ASP A 287 10.60 12.38 -16.41
CA ASP A 287 9.48 13.27 -16.70
C ASP A 287 9.76 14.00 -18.02
N VAL A 288 8.70 14.32 -18.77
CA VAL A 288 8.79 15.02 -20.06
C VAL A 288 8.00 16.33 -20.00
N ALA A 289 8.70 17.46 -20.16
CA ALA A 289 8.10 18.79 -20.17
C ALA A 289 9.04 19.85 -20.79
N ASP A 290 8.47 20.88 -21.42
CA ASP A 290 9.21 22.07 -21.88
C ASP A 290 9.36 23.09 -20.73
N ILE A 291 10.38 22.90 -19.88
CA ILE A 291 10.64 23.78 -18.73
C ILE A 291 11.42 25.02 -19.16
N ASN A 292 12.27 24.91 -20.19
CA ASN A 292 13.06 26.03 -20.67
C ASN A 292 12.28 26.97 -21.61
N LYS A 293 11.07 26.56 -22.04
CA LYS A 293 10.12 27.29 -22.88
C LYS A 293 10.64 27.56 -24.29
N ASN A 294 11.38 26.61 -24.87
CA ASN A 294 11.90 26.71 -26.23
C ASN A 294 11.04 25.96 -27.27
N GLY A 295 9.94 25.33 -26.85
CA GLY A 295 9.04 24.57 -27.70
C GLY A 295 9.45 23.12 -27.93
N VAL A 296 10.56 22.65 -27.35
CA VAL A 296 11.00 21.24 -27.40
C VAL A 296 10.94 20.67 -25.99
N PRO A 297 9.97 19.80 -25.69
CA PRO A 297 9.91 19.08 -24.42
C PRO A 297 11.25 18.41 -24.06
N GLU A 298 11.72 18.66 -22.85
CA GLU A 298 12.93 18.04 -22.35
C GLU A 298 12.63 16.71 -21.65
N ILE A 299 13.58 15.77 -21.71
CA ILE A 299 13.55 14.55 -20.91
C ILE A 299 14.36 14.80 -19.64
N ILE A 300 13.66 14.87 -18.51
CA ILE A 300 14.22 15.19 -17.20
C ILE A 300 14.38 13.88 -16.43
N VAL A 301 15.62 13.50 -16.12
CA VAL A 301 15.91 12.24 -15.45
C VAL A 301 16.47 12.51 -14.06
N THR A 302 15.81 11.97 -13.04
CA THR A 302 16.37 11.93 -11.69
C THR A 302 17.25 10.71 -11.53
N ALA A 303 18.49 10.92 -11.12
CA ALA A 303 19.47 9.86 -10.93
C ALA A 303 20.28 10.02 -9.65
N LEU A 304 20.67 8.90 -9.05
CA LEU A 304 21.57 8.82 -7.92
C LEU A 304 22.85 8.06 -8.29
N ASN A 305 23.95 8.43 -7.65
CA ASN A 305 25.21 7.72 -7.68
C ASN A 305 25.77 7.69 -6.25
N ASN A 306 25.67 6.55 -5.56
CA ASN A 306 26.11 6.39 -4.17
C ASN A 306 25.59 7.50 -3.23
N ASN A 307 24.28 7.73 -3.24
CA ASN A 307 23.54 8.78 -2.48
C ASN A 307 23.84 10.23 -2.91
N VAL A 308 24.61 10.42 -3.98
CA VAL A 308 24.79 11.74 -4.57
C VAL A 308 23.84 11.88 -5.75
N LEU A 309 22.98 12.90 -5.70
CA LEU A 309 22.09 13.24 -6.82
C LEU A 309 22.91 13.65 -8.04
N GLU A 310 22.71 12.97 -9.15
CA GLU A 310 23.36 13.21 -10.44
C GLU A 310 22.31 13.32 -11.56
N SER A 311 21.19 13.96 -11.26
CA SER A 311 20.09 14.20 -12.20
C SER A 311 20.58 14.99 -13.43
N PHE A 312 19.94 14.79 -14.57
CA PHE A 312 20.33 15.38 -15.84
C PHE A 312 19.11 15.62 -16.73
N VAL A 313 19.29 16.46 -17.74
CA VAL A 313 18.23 16.82 -18.69
C VAL A 313 18.74 16.65 -20.11
N LEU A 314 17.97 15.91 -20.91
CA LEU A 314 18.21 15.71 -22.33
C LEU A 314 17.24 16.56 -23.14
N GLU A 315 17.70 17.06 -24.29
CA GLU A 315 16.86 17.75 -25.27
C GLU A 315 17.25 17.28 -26.67
N PHE A 316 16.30 17.21 -27.59
CA PHE A 316 16.58 16.88 -28.97
C PHE A 316 17.09 18.12 -29.73
N LYS A 317 18.34 18.08 -30.18
CA LYS A 317 18.99 19.15 -30.94
C LYS A 317 19.68 18.59 -32.16
N ASN A 318 19.36 19.16 -33.32
CA ASN A 318 20.01 18.83 -34.59
C ASN A 318 19.98 17.32 -34.91
N GLY A 319 18.82 16.68 -34.73
CA GLY A 319 18.62 15.26 -35.05
C GLY A 319 19.16 14.27 -34.03
N LYS A 320 19.54 14.71 -32.83
CA LYS A 320 20.06 13.83 -31.76
C LYS A 320 19.70 14.35 -30.36
N TYR A 321 19.59 13.44 -29.41
CA TYR A 321 19.43 13.77 -28.00
C TYR A 321 20.77 14.18 -27.38
N VAL A 322 20.80 15.35 -26.73
CA VAL A 322 22.00 15.89 -26.08
C VAL A 322 21.69 16.28 -24.64
N ASN A 323 22.67 16.11 -23.75
CA ASN A 323 22.59 16.65 -22.40
C ASN A 323 22.69 18.18 -22.43
N ILE A 324 21.63 18.86 -21.99
CA ILE A 324 21.63 20.32 -21.83
C ILE A 324 21.99 20.73 -20.40
N ALA A 325 21.80 19.82 -19.45
CA ALA A 325 22.21 19.96 -18.06
C ALA A 325 22.57 18.60 -17.47
N SER A 326 23.55 18.57 -16.55
CA SER A 326 24.01 17.35 -15.90
C SER A 326 24.48 17.65 -14.48
N SER A 327 24.60 16.61 -13.65
CA SER A 327 25.03 16.74 -12.25
C SER A 327 24.14 17.66 -11.41
N ILE A 328 22.85 17.68 -11.72
CA ILE A 328 21.84 18.42 -10.97
C ILE A 328 21.64 17.70 -9.63
N ARG A 329 21.87 18.42 -8.52
CA ARG A 329 21.82 17.90 -7.15
C ARG A 329 20.40 17.94 -6.55
N TRP A 330 19.38 17.62 -7.35
CA TRP A 330 17.98 17.67 -6.93
C TRP A 330 17.25 16.38 -7.35
N PHE A 331 16.39 15.85 -6.48
CA PHE A 331 15.28 15.02 -6.93
C PHE A 331 14.35 15.91 -7.75
N LEU A 332 13.95 15.45 -8.93
CA LEU A 332 13.15 16.23 -9.86
C LEU A 332 11.84 15.49 -10.16
N ARG A 333 10.75 16.25 -10.25
CA ARG A 333 9.43 15.75 -10.67
C ARG A 333 8.65 16.87 -11.34
N VAL A 334 8.00 16.56 -12.46
CA VAL A 334 7.07 17.50 -13.09
C VAL A 334 5.68 17.23 -12.54
N ILE A 335 4.96 18.31 -12.22
CA ILE A 335 3.53 18.27 -11.95
C ILE A 335 2.78 19.22 -12.88
N ASP A 336 1.54 18.86 -13.20
CA ASP A 336 0.64 19.75 -13.92
C ASP A 336 0.10 20.82 -12.98
N THR A 337 -0.07 22.03 -13.51
CA THR A 337 -0.77 23.11 -12.80
C THR A 337 -2.15 23.31 -13.39
N PRO A 338 -3.10 23.93 -12.66
CA PRO A 338 -4.39 24.32 -13.23
C PRO A 338 -4.29 25.24 -14.45
N SER A 339 -3.17 25.96 -14.61
CA SER A 339 -2.93 26.82 -15.78
C SER A 339 -2.53 26.07 -17.05
N GLY A 340 -2.28 24.75 -16.95
CA GLY A 340 -1.74 23.95 -18.06
C GLY A 340 -0.23 24.12 -18.29
N ILE A 341 0.43 25.04 -17.56
CA ILE A 341 1.88 25.19 -17.60
C ILE A 341 2.50 24.15 -16.66
N PRO A 342 3.41 23.27 -17.14
CA PRO A 342 4.07 22.31 -16.28
C PRO A 342 5.00 23.01 -15.27
N LEU A 343 5.05 22.47 -14.06
CA LEU A 343 5.94 22.95 -13.00
C LEU A 343 6.98 21.89 -12.68
N LEU A 344 8.26 22.24 -12.77
CA LEU A 344 9.34 21.36 -12.31
C LEU A 344 9.58 21.61 -10.82
N LEU A 345 9.32 20.60 -10.01
CA LEU A 345 9.64 20.58 -8.60
C LEU A 345 11.04 20.02 -8.35
N GLY A 346 11.68 20.50 -7.29
CA GLY A 346 12.98 20.06 -6.83
C GLY A 346 13.02 19.84 -5.33
N GLN A 347 13.57 18.71 -4.89
CA GLN A 347 13.83 18.42 -3.48
C GLN A 347 15.29 18.00 -3.25
N ASP A 348 15.92 18.54 -2.22
CA ASP A 348 17.30 18.22 -1.86
C ASP A 348 17.34 16.91 -1.06
N PHE A 349 18.48 16.21 -1.09
CA PHE A 349 18.67 14.99 -0.33
C PHE A 349 18.82 15.31 1.17
N GLY A 350 17.87 14.89 1.98
CA GLY A 350 17.89 15.14 3.42
C GLY A 350 18.95 14.31 4.17
N MET A 351 19.46 14.88 5.26
CA MET A 351 20.52 14.27 6.07
C MET A 351 20.03 13.00 6.80
N ASP A 352 18.86 13.07 7.44
CA ASP A 352 18.30 11.97 8.21
C ASP A 352 17.35 11.09 7.41
N LYS A 353 16.39 11.67 6.68
CA LYS A 353 15.59 10.96 5.69
C LYS A 353 15.74 11.63 4.33
N PRO A 354 15.71 10.90 3.20
CA PRO A 354 15.91 11.47 1.87
C PRO A 354 15.05 12.69 1.56
N PHE A 355 13.82 12.73 2.08
CA PHE A 355 12.82 13.77 1.79
C PHE A 355 12.52 14.70 2.97
N ASP A 356 13.37 14.71 4.00
CA ASP A 356 13.22 15.61 5.16
C ASP A 356 13.72 17.03 4.86
N THR A 357 13.30 17.58 3.71
CA THR A 357 13.74 18.88 3.19
C THR A 357 12.57 19.61 2.53
N PRO A 358 12.62 20.95 2.41
CA PRO A 358 11.63 21.71 1.66
C PRO A 358 11.68 21.40 0.15
N ILE A 359 10.53 21.55 -0.51
CA ILE A 359 10.40 21.45 -1.96
C ILE A 359 10.40 22.85 -2.58
N TYR A 360 11.11 23.02 -3.69
CA TYR A 360 11.23 24.26 -4.44
C TYR A 360 10.72 24.09 -5.87
N GLU A 361 10.28 25.17 -6.49
CA GLU A 361 10.23 25.24 -7.95
C GLU A 361 11.65 25.30 -8.49
N ILE A 362 11.93 24.55 -9.56
CA ILE A 362 13.17 24.60 -10.31
C ILE A 362 12.88 25.27 -11.66
N VAL A 363 13.61 26.33 -11.97
CA VAL A 363 13.45 27.09 -13.21
C VAL A 363 14.72 27.04 -14.05
N TRP A 364 14.56 27.14 -15.37
CA TRP A 364 15.68 27.37 -16.28
C TRP A 364 16.03 28.86 -16.32
N ARG A 365 17.22 29.22 -15.83
CA ARG A 365 17.71 30.60 -15.84
C ARG A 365 19.21 30.61 -16.16
N ASN A 366 19.62 31.44 -17.11
CA ASN A 366 21.02 31.61 -17.51
C ASN A 366 21.73 30.28 -17.89
N GLY A 367 21.02 29.40 -18.61
CA GLY A 367 21.57 28.13 -19.08
C GLY A 367 21.68 27.05 -18.01
N LYS A 368 20.99 27.18 -16.88
CA LYS A 368 21.02 26.23 -15.76
C LYS A 368 19.65 26.06 -15.13
N TYR A 369 19.37 24.85 -14.64
CA TYR A 369 18.27 24.59 -13.73
C TYR A 369 18.67 25.00 -12.32
N ILE A 370 17.93 25.93 -11.71
CA ILE A 370 18.20 26.47 -10.37
C ILE A 370 16.90 26.52 -9.56
N PRO A 371 16.98 26.37 -8.21
CA PRO A 371 15.81 26.60 -7.36
C PRO A 371 15.40 28.07 -7.40
N ASP A 372 14.09 28.31 -7.38
CA ASP A 372 13.48 29.63 -7.32
C ASP A 372 12.63 29.74 -6.05
N GLN A 373 11.30 29.71 -6.16
CA GLN A 373 10.42 29.81 -5.00
C GLN A 373 10.35 28.52 -4.19
N LYS A 374 10.36 28.67 -2.85
CA LYS A 374 9.99 27.58 -1.94
C LYS A 374 8.48 27.35 -2.04
N MET A 375 8.10 26.11 -2.38
CA MET A 375 6.70 25.74 -2.49
C MET A 375 6.05 25.66 -1.11
N LYS A 376 4.79 26.09 -1.01
CA LYS A 376 3.96 25.93 0.19
C LYS A 376 3.46 24.49 0.32
N ILE A 377 4.40 23.57 0.49
CA ILE A 377 4.19 22.15 0.70
C ILE A 377 4.73 21.79 2.10
N PRO A 378 4.00 20.98 2.91
CA PRO A 378 4.52 20.49 4.17
C PRO A 378 5.93 19.89 4.05
N ALA A 379 6.85 20.36 4.89
CA ALA A 379 8.22 19.83 4.90
C ALA A 379 8.22 18.40 5.49
N GLY A 380 8.99 17.51 4.86
CA GLY A 380 9.00 16.07 5.18
C GLY A 380 8.16 15.22 4.22
N LEU A 381 7.31 15.83 3.38
CA LEU A 381 6.68 15.11 2.28
C LEU A 381 7.71 14.82 1.18
N SER A 382 7.54 13.67 0.53
CA SER A 382 8.28 13.34 -0.68
C SER A 382 7.75 14.14 -1.87
N ILE A 383 8.65 14.59 -2.74
CA ILE A 383 8.30 15.09 -4.08
C ILE A 383 7.63 14.02 -4.96
N TYR A 384 7.81 12.74 -4.61
CA TYR A 384 7.17 11.60 -5.25
C TYR A 384 5.87 11.22 -4.55
N GLY A 385 4.83 10.86 -5.31
CA GLY A 385 3.49 10.68 -4.75
C GLY A 385 2.88 12.00 -4.28
N LEU A 386 3.16 13.11 -4.96
CA LEU A 386 2.66 14.44 -4.63
C LEU A 386 2.15 15.16 -5.89
N THR A 387 1.06 15.90 -5.74
CA THR A 387 0.57 16.86 -6.74
C THR A 387 -0.09 18.07 -6.06
N ILE A 388 -0.30 19.13 -6.83
CA ILE A 388 -1.04 20.32 -6.40
C ILE A 388 -2.21 20.51 -7.36
N ALA A 389 -3.42 20.41 -6.83
CA ALA A 389 -4.62 20.52 -7.64
C ALA A 389 -5.77 21.17 -6.89
N ASN A 390 -6.71 21.73 -7.65
CA ASN A 390 -8.01 22.12 -7.11
C ASN A 390 -8.97 20.93 -7.28
N VAL A 391 -9.39 20.35 -6.17
CA VAL A 391 -10.33 19.22 -6.10
C VAL A 391 -11.77 19.67 -5.80
N GLY A 392 -12.09 20.94 -6.11
CA GLY A 392 -13.45 21.47 -6.17
C GLY A 392 -14.01 21.99 -4.84
N THR A 393 -14.02 21.17 -3.78
CA THR A 393 -14.65 21.54 -2.50
C THR A 393 -13.62 22.12 -1.50
N GLY A 394 -14.00 23.21 -0.81
CA GLY A 394 -13.13 23.88 0.17
C GLY A 394 -12.22 24.99 -0.37
N GLY A 395 -12.29 25.28 -1.68
CA GLY A 395 -11.66 26.45 -2.32
C GLY A 395 -10.13 26.41 -2.43
N GLY A 396 -9.62 26.85 -3.59
CA GLY A 396 -8.19 26.97 -3.84
C GLY A 396 -7.47 25.63 -4.09
N GLU A 397 -6.20 25.71 -4.46
CA GLU A 397 -5.38 24.54 -4.70
C GLU A 397 -4.94 23.90 -3.38
N LYS A 398 -5.07 22.58 -3.28
CA LYS A 398 -4.59 21.77 -2.16
C LYS A 398 -3.32 21.02 -2.54
N VAL A 399 -2.57 20.60 -1.52
CA VAL A 399 -1.48 19.64 -1.69
C VAL A 399 -2.06 18.25 -1.47
N ILE A 400 -1.97 17.40 -2.49
CA ILE A 400 -2.43 16.02 -2.42
C ILE A 400 -1.18 15.15 -2.44
N ALA A 401 -1.00 14.33 -1.42
CA ALA A 401 0.24 13.55 -1.28
C ALA A 401 0.01 12.20 -0.61
N LEU A 402 0.88 11.25 -0.90
CA LEU A 402 1.03 10.01 -0.15
C LEU A 402 1.93 10.25 1.08
N ASP A 403 1.49 9.80 2.25
CA ASP A 403 2.34 9.80 3.44
C ASP A 403 3.36 8.64 3.44
N GLU A 404 4.19 8.53 4.49
CA GLU A 404 5.22 7.47 4.61
C GLU A 404 4.64 6.03 4.64
N LEU A 405 3.34 5.89 4.83
CA LEU A 405 2.61 4.63 4.85
C LEU A 405 1.74 4.46 3.58
N ASP A 406 1.89 5.36 2.62
CA ASP A 406 1.11 5.55 1.40
C ASP A 406 -0.40 5.72 1.60
N HIS A 407 -0.83 6.36 2.68
CA HIS A 407 -2.18 6.90 2.76
C HIS A 407 -2.26 8.19 1.96
N LEU A 408 -3.32 8.33 1.18
CA LEU A 408 -3.65 9.53 0.43
C LEU A 408 -4.10 10.61 1.41
N CYS A 409 -3.40 11.74 1.41
CA CYS A 409 -3.65 12.87 2.27
C CYS A 409 -3.97 14.12 1.45
N ILE A 410 -4.86 14.96 1.96
CA ILE A 410 -5.11 16.31 1.46
C ILE A 410 -4.65 17.31 2.52
N PHE A 411 -3.79 18.24 2.13
CA PHE A 411 -3.30 19.32 2.99
C PHE A 411 -3.64 20.69 2.42
N GLU A 412 -3.81 21.65 3.32
CA GLU A 412 -3.69 23.06 2.95
C GLU A 412 -2.25 23.40 2.57
N LYS A 413 -2.10 24.41 1.72
CA LYS A 413 -0.78 24.92 1.32
C LYS A 413 -0.06 25.55 2.51
N THR A 414 0.96 24.89 3.03
CA THR A 414 1.69 25.29 4.24
C THR A 414 3.19 25.00 4.11
N ASN A 415 4.01 25.67 4.93
CA ASN A 415 5.45 25.40 5.04
C ASN A 415 5.81 24.67 6.34
N LYS A 416 4.81 24.26 7.12
CA LYS A 416 5.01 23.56 8.40
C LYS A 416 5.59 22.16 8.14
N HIS A 417 6.33 21.68 9.12
CA HIS A 417 6.88 20.33 9.09
C HIS A 417 5.79 19.29 9.39
N LEU A 418 5.81 18.13 8.74
CA LEU A 418 4.82 17.05 8.94
C LEU A 418 4.70 16.63 10.41
N THR A 419 5.81 16.57 11.14
CA THR A 419 5.80 16.26 12.58
C THR A 419 4.93 17.22 13.38
N ARG A 420 4.88 18.51 13.01
CA ARG A 420 3.99 19.49 13.66
C ARG A 420 2.53 19.31 13.25
N ILE A 421 2.29 18.97 11.98
CA ILE A 421 0.93 18.75 11.44
C ILE A 421 0.28 17.49 12.01
N PHE A 422 1.06 16.45 12.32
CA PHE A 422 0.55 15.21 12.92
C PHE A 422 0.62 15.18 14.46
N THR A 423 1.06 16.26 15.12
CA THR A 423 1.13 16.29 16.59
C THR A 423 -0.26 16.43 17.20
N PHE A 424 -0.66 15.46 18.02
CA PHE A 424 -1.92 15.47 18.77
C PHE A 424 -1.94 16.58 19.83
N GLY A 425 -3.01 17.38 19.88
CA GLY A 425 -3.21 18.44 20.88
C GLY A 425 -3.03 19.89 20.38
N PHE A 426 -2.67 20.08 19.11
CA PHE A 426 -2.74 21.38 18.42
C PHE A 426 -3.88 21.38 17.41
N SER A 427 -4.50 22.54 17.16
CA SER A 427 -5.43 22.73 16.04
C SER A 427 -4.66 22.56 14.73
N ASN A 428 -4.77 21.40 14.10
CA ASN A 428 -4.07 21.07 12.86
C ASN A 428 -4.99 21.32 11.66
N ASP A 429 -5.24 22.59 11.37
CA ASP A 429 -6.05 23.01 10.21
C ASP A 429 -5.31 22.78 8.88
N ASP A 430 -4.03 22.37 8.92
CA ASP A 430 -3.24 22.13 7.71
C ASP A 430 -3.49 20.76 7.06
N ILE A 431 -3.98 19.75 7.80
CA ILE A 431 -4.41 18.47 7.23
C ILE A 431 -5.94 18.44 7.16
N ILE A 432 -6.45 18.27 5.95
CA ILE A 432 -7.89 18.26 5.69
C ILE A 432 -8.42 16.84 5.84
N TRP A 433 -7.71 15.87 5.26
CA TRP A 433 -8.16 14.48 5.20
C TRP A 433 -6.99 13.52 5.00
N ARG A 434 -7.17 12.27 5.46
CA ARG A 434 -6.27 11.15 5.27
C ARG A 434 -7.08 9.88 5.05
N SER A 435 -6.74 9.11 4.02
CA SER A 435 -7.42 7.85 3.70
C SER A 435 -7.17 6.76 4.75
N ASP A 436 -8.15 5.88 4.92
CA ASP A 436 -7.97 4.63 5.68
C ASP A 436 -7.23 3.58 4.85
N ASP A 437 -7.51 3.56 3.55
CA ASP A 437 -6.83 2.70 2.58
C ASP A 437 -5.46 3.25 2.19
N ASN A 438 -4.59 2.35 1.75
CA ASN A 438 -3.29 2.70 1.20
C ASN A 438 -3.33 2.62 -0.33
N TYR A 439 -2.68 3.58 -0.98
CA TYR A 439 -2.51 3.67 -2.42
C TYR A 439 -1.01 3.68 -2.77
N GLY A 440 -0.65 3.95 -4.01
CA GLY A 440 0.73 3.93 -4.47
C GLY A 440 1.39 2.55 -4.28
N GLY A 441 2.54 2.54 -3.61
CA GLY A 441 3.40 1.38 -3.46
C GLY A 441 4.41 1.30 -4.59
N SER A 442 5.70 1.46 -4.25
CA SER A 442 6.81 1.49 -5.20
C SER A 442 7.89 0.47 -4.85
N ASN A 443 8.55 -0.09 -5.87
CA ASN A 443 9.76 -0.91 -5.71
C ASN A 443 11.05 -0.08 -5.76
N THR A 444 10.97 1.22 -6.09
CA THR A 444 12.12 2.11 -6.19
C THR A 444 12.50 2.65 -4.81
N ILE A 445 13.46 1.99 -4.18
CA ILE A 445 14.06 2.42 -2.91
C ILE A 445 15.15 3.48 -3.15
N ILE A 446 15.12 4.52 -2.33
CA ILE A 446 16.19 5.49 -2.12
C ILE A 446 16.80 5.18 -0.76
N GLU A 447 18.01 4.64 -0.79
CA GLU A 447 18.71 4.26 0.43
C GLU A 447 19.36 5.47 1.08
N ASN A 448 19.19 5.61 2.39
CA ASN A 448 19.99 6.52 3.20
C ASN A 448 20.84 5.70 4.17
N ILE A 449 21.99 5.24 3.69
CA ILE A 449 22.91 4.40 4.47
C ILE A 449 23.84 5.32 5.26
N ASP A 450 23.76 5.26 6.59
CA ASP A 450 24.84 5.76 7.43
C ASP A 450 26.04 4.80 7.32
N LYS A 451 27.11 5.27 6.68
CA LYS A 451 28.36 4.50 6.52
C LYS A 451 29.00 4.11 7.85
N LYS A 452 28.67 4.78 8.95
CA LYS A 452 29.19 4.48 10.30
C LYS A 452 28.35 3.43 11.03
N ASN A 453 27.02 3.43 10.84
CA ASN A 453 26.09 2.50 11.48
C ASN A 453 25.15 1.84 10.45
N PRO A 454 25.61 0.83 9.68
CA PRO A 454 24.80 0.16 8.66
C PRO A 454 23.58 -0.60 9.20
N GLN A 455 23.49 -0.78 10.52
CA GLN A 455 22.39 -1.43 11.22
C GLN A 455 21.21 -0.46 11.46
N GLU A 456 21.42 0.87 11.47
CA GLU A 456 20.38 1.92 11.60
C GLU A 456 19.73 2.24 10.25
N ASN A 457 19.40 1.18 9.54
CA ASN A 457 18.96 1.17 8.15
C ASN A 457 17.47 1.60 8.00
N GLU A 458 16.89 2.25 9.02
CA GLU A 458 15.48 2.69 9.07
C GLU A 458 15.20 3.98 8.30
N LYS A 459 16.23 4.58 7.68
CA LYS A 459 16.19 5.92 7.06
C LYS A 459 15.89 5.93 5.56
N SER A 460 15.68 4.78 4.91
CA SER A 460 15.35 4.71 3.47
C SER A 460 13.94 5.23 3.17
N ALA A 461 13.72 5.71 1.95
CA ALA A 461 12.41 6.14 1.46
C ALA A 461 12.10 5.50 0.11
N TYR A 462 10.83 5.48 -0.27
CA TYR A 462 10.38 5.01 -1.58
C TYR A 462 10.07 6.19 -2.50
N ALA A 463 10.46 6.09 -3.77
CA ALA A 463 10.00 7.00 -4.81
C ALA A 463 8.61 6.56 -5.28
N ASN A 464 7.58 7.13 -4.68
CA ASN A 464 6.18 6.79 -4.98
C ASN A 464 5.74 7.21 -6.40
N LEU A 465 4.75 6.49 -6.92
CA LEU A 465 4.16 6.78 -8.23
C LEU A 465 3.46 8.15 -8.23
N ARG A 466 3.18 8.71 -9.41
CA ARG A 466 2.43 9.99 -9.55
C ARG A 466 1.08 9.92 -8.86
N ILE A 467 0.53 11.08 -8.51
CA ILE A 467 -0.91 11.27 -8.30
C ILE A 467 -1.35 12.17 -9.45
N LEU A 468 -2.22 11.65 -10.32
CA LEU A 468 -2.70 12.41 -11.47
C LEU A 468 -4.07 12.99 -11.15
N THR A 469 -4.38 14.14 -11.73
CA THR A 469 -5.70 14.77 -11.59
C THR A 469 -6.23 15.18 -12.94
N PHE A 470 -7.45 14.75 -13.26
CA PHE A 470 -8.08 15.04 -14.54
C PHE A 470 -9.58 15.23 -14.35
N ASP A 471 -10.17 16.16 -15.11
CA ASP A 471 -11.62 16.38 -15.15
C ASP A 471 -12.22 15.39 -16.15
N THR A 472 -12.58 14.20 -15.65
CA THR A 472 -13.04 13.08 -16.46
C THR A 472 -14.49 13.21 -16.94
N ASN A 473 -15.28 14.07 -16.30
CA ASN A 473 -16.70 14.28 -16.59
C ASN A 473 -17.01 15.69 -17.14
N ASN A 474 -15.98 16.53 -17.34
CA ASN A 474 -16.06 17.91 -17.79
C ASN A 474 -16.94 18.81 -16.90
N ASP A 475 -17.01 18.54 -15.59
CA ASP A 475 -17.78 19.33 -14.63
C ASP A 475 -16.97 20.53 -14.05
N GLY A 476 -15.70 20.64 -14.42
CA GLY A 476 -14.76 21.67 -13.97
C GLY A 476 -14.00 21.31 -12.69
N LYS A 477 -14.28 20.15 -12.07
CA LYS A 477 -13.50 19.59 -10.96
C LYS A 477 -12.61 18.49 -11.49
N LYS A 478 -11.41 18.37 -10.92
CA LYS A 478 -10.51 17.27 -11.26
C LYS A 478 -10.72 16.12 -10.31
N GLU A 479 -11.02 14.94 -10.83
CA GLU A 479 -10.89 13.69 -10.11
C GLU A 479 -9.41 13.30 -9.97
N ILE A 480 -9.12 12.47 -8.97
CA ILE A 480 -7.80 11.93 -8.68
C ILE A 480 -7.71 10.53 -9.30
N ILE A 481 -6.78 10.35 -10.24
CA ILE A 481 -6.42 9.05 -10.77
C ILE A 481 -5.20 8.56 -10.00
N ILE A 482 -5.33 7.42 -9.34
CA ILE A 482 -4.27 6.87 -8.48
C ILE A 482 -4.13 5.36 -8.62
N VAL A 483 -2.87 4.91 -8.69
CA VAL A 483 -2.53 3.48 -8.71
C VAL A 483 -2.43 2.94 -7.30
N LYS A 484 -2.87 1.70 -7.09
CA LYS A 484 -2.65 0.87 -5.91
C LYS A 484 -1.93 -0.41 -6.31
N ASN A 485 -0.62 -0.48 -6.04
CA ASN A 485 0.14 -1.71 -6.19
C ASN A 485 -0.12 -2.64 -5.00
N ILE A 486 -0.46 -3.89 -5.30
CA ILE A 486 -0.88 -4.92 -4.35
C ILE A 486 0.26 -5.92 -4.15
N SER A 487 0.72 -6.01 -2.91
CA SER A 487 1.75 -6.96 -2.47
C SER A 487 1.13 -8.31 -2.12
N SER A 488 1.74 -9.41 -2.59
CA SER A 488 1.33 -10.76 -2.21
C SER A 488 1.67 -11.10 -0.76
N THR A 489 2.61 -10.38 -0.15
CA THR A 489 3.01 -10.51 1.26
C THR A 489 2.35 -9.47 2.16
N GLY A 490 1.47 -8.63 1.62
CA GLY A 490 1.01 -7.40 2.27
C GLY A 490 2.14 -6.39 2.45
N ARG A 491 1.89 -5.29 3.17
CA ARG A 491 2.88 -4.26 3.49
C ARG A 491 3.62 -4.52 4.81
N LEU A 492 3.72 -5.79 5.19
CA LEU A 492 4.23 -6.23 6.50
C LEU A 492 5.74 -6.06 6.64
N PHE A 493 6.48 -5.95 5.52
CA PHE A 493 7.93 -5.78 5.50
C PHE A 493 8.31 -4.49 4.78
N LYS A 494 8.84 -3.49 5.51
CA LYS A 494 9.33 -2.20 4.98
C LYS A 494 10.41 -2.31 3.88
N ARG A 495 10.93 -3.50 3.55
CA ARG A 495 12.01 -3.73 2.57
C ARG A 495 11.73 -4.85 1.55
N MET A 496 10.59 -5.54 1.66
CA MET A 496 10.23 -6.66 0.78
C MET A 496 8.78 -6.55 0.30
N ASN A 497 8.39 -5.35 -0.13
CA ASN A 497 7.13 -5.15 -0.81
C ASN A 497 7.24 -5.74 -2.21
N LEU A 498 7.00 -7.05 -2.34
CA LEU A 498 6.92 -7.68 -3.65
C LEU A 498 5.52 -7.41 -4.22
N PHE A 499 5.37 -6.28 -4.90
CA PHE A 499 4.15 -5.98 -5.63
C PHE A 499 4.01 -6.93 -6.82
N THR A 500 2.91 -7.68 -6.86
CA THR A 500 2.65 -8.69 -7.89
C THR A 500 1.49 -8.34 -8.81
N SER A 501 0.73 -7.30 -8.45
CA SER A 501 -0.51 -6.90 -9.11
C SER A 501 -0.81 -5.44 -8.79
N SER A 502 -1.74 -4.86 -9.54
CA SER A 502 -2.08 -3.44 -9.44
C SER A 502 -3.54 -3.19 -9.76
N GLU A 503 -4.08 -2.10 -9.23
CA GLU A 503 -5.40 -1.56 -9.53
C GLU A 503 -5.27 -0.05 -9.74
N ILE A 504 -6.10 0.53 -10.60
CA ILE A 504 -6.20 1.98 -10.79
C ILE A 504 -7.56 2.43 -10.30
N TYR A 505 -7.57 3.54 -9.58
CA TYR A 505 -8.75 4.17 -9.00
C TYR A 505 -8.95 5.55 -9.60
N ASN A 506 -10.20 5.91 -9.83
CA ASN A 506 -10.64 7.30 -10.00
C ASN A 506 -11.44 7.68 -8.76
N LEU A 507 -10.95 8.71 -8.06
CA LEU A 507 -11.50 9.19 -6.80
C LEU A 507 -11.97 10.64 -6.95
N GLU A 508 -13.14 10.95 -6.42
CA GLU A 508 -13.65 12.32 -6.33
C GLU A 508 -13.68 12.79 -4.87
N TRP A 509 -13.33 14.05 -4.64
CA TRP A 509 -13.37 14.67 -3.32
C TRP A 509 -14.71 15.39 -3.09
N ASP A 510 -15.52 14.90 -2.15
CA ASP A 510 -16.86 15.45 -1.87
C ASP A 510 -16.88 16.55 -0.78
N GLY A 511 -15.73 16.81 -0.16
CA GLY A 511 -15.57 17.76 0.94
C GLY A 511 -15.49 17.13 2.34
N LEU A 512 -15.86 15.85 2.47
CA LEU A 512 -15.76 15.06 3.70
C LEU A 512 -14.85 13.85 3.52
N GLY A 513 -14.86 13.24 2.35
CA GLY A 513 -14.11 12.03 2.03
C GLY A 513 -13.87 11.86 0.53
N MET A 514 -13.15 10.78 0.20
CA MET A 514 -12.98 10.34 -1.19
C MET A 514 -14.09 9.37 -1.58
N ILE A 515 -14.75 9.65 -2.71
CA ILE A 515 -15.71 8.77 -3.35
C ILE A 515 -14.98 8.01 -4.47
N GLU A 516 -15.09 6.68 -4.48
CA GLU A 516 -14.61 5.87 -5.61
C GLU A 516 -15.64 5.96 -6.75
N ASN A 517 -15.27 6.63 -7.84
CA ASN A 517 -16.09 6.68 -9.06
C ASN A 517 -16.02 5.36 -9.82
N TRP A 518 -14.79 4.87 -10.01
CA TRP A 518 -14.53 3.56 -10.58
C TRP A 518 -13.15 3.05 -10.17
N ARG A 519 -12.96 1.74 -10.35
CA ARG A 519 -11.65 1.11 -10.30
C ARG A 519 -11.50 0.06 -11.40
N THR A 520 -10.28 -0.19 -11.83
CA THR A 520 -10.00 -1.29 -12.75
C THR A 520 -10.17 -2.64 -12.05
N LYS A 521 -10.35 -3.71 -12.84
CA LYS A 521 -10.07 -5.06 -12.35
C LYS A 521 -8.59 -5.15 -11.96
N LYS A 522 -8.28 -6.08 -11.07
CA LYS A 522 -6.92 -6.41 -10.70
C LYS A 522 -6.08 -6.77 -11.94
N ILE A 523 -5.03 -6.00 -12.16
CA ILE A 523 -4.06 -6.17 -13.25
C ILE A 523 -2.90 -7.04 -12.71
N ASN A 524 -2.50 -8.04 -13.47
CA ASN A 524 -1.34 -8.85 -13.13
C ASN A 524 -0.06 -8.09 -13.51
N GLY A 525 0.79 -7.81 -12.53
CA GLY A 525 1.99 -6.99 -12.68
C GLY A 525 2.00 -5.74 -11.80
N TYR A 526 3.20 -5.27 -11.51
CA TYR A 526 3.47 -4.04 -10.77
C TYR A 526 3.50 -2.86 -11.74
N VAL A 527 2.75 -1.80 -11.48
CA VAL A 527 2.90 -0.55 -12.25
C VAL A 527 4.10 0.19 -11.69
N ALA A 528 5.10 0.45 -12.54
CA ALA A 528 6.31 1.19 -12.18
C ALA A 528 6.11 2.71 -12.23
N ASP A 529 5.38 3.18 -13.23
CA ASP A 529 4.94 4.58 -13.37
C ASP A 529 3.75 4.62 -14.34
N TYR A 530 3.07 5.76 -14.37
CA TYR A 530 1.93 5.98 -15.25
C TYR A 530 1.75 7.46 -15.54
N CYS A 531 1.10 7.76 -16.67
CA CYS A 531 0.76 9.12 -17.06
C CYS A 531 -0.62 9.15 -17.71
N PHE A 532 -1.17 10.36 -17.85
CA PHE A 532 -2.44 10.60 -18.51
C PHE A 532 -2.20 11.56 -19.68
N LYS A 533 -1.90 11.00 -20.86
CA LYS A 533 -1.38 11.72 -22.03
C LYS A 533 -1.80 11.00 -23.32
N ASP A 534 -1.86 11.77 -24.40
CA ASP A 534 -2.17 11.28 -25.76
C ASP A 534 -0.99 10.47 -26.30
N ILE A 535 -1.10 9.15 -26.32
CA ILE A 535 0.00 8.26 -26.75
C ILE A 535 -0.06 7.89 -28.23
N ASP A 536 -1.20 8.04 -28.88
CA ASP A 536 -1.37 7.71 -30.30
C ASP A 536 -1.71 8.87 -31.23
N ASN A 537 -1.63 10.09 -30.71
CA ASN A 537 -1.73 11.35 -31.42
C ASN A 537 -3.12 11.56 -32.05
N ASP A 538 -4.16 11.09 -31.37
CA ASP A 538 -5.54 11.29 -31.78
C ASP A 538 -6.18 12.56 -31.18
N GLY A 539 -5.43 13.25 -30.31
CA GLY A 539 -5.83 14.47 -29.61
C GLY A 539 -6.56 14.22 -28.28
N LYS A 540 -6.73 12.96 -27.87
CA LYS A 540 -7.34 12.58 -26.59
C LYS A 540 -6.28 11.98 -25.67
N PRO A 541 -6.36 12.23 -24.36
CA PRO A 541 -5.44 11.62 -23.40
C PRO A 541 -5.93 10.24 -22.94
N GLU A 542 -5.00 9.28 -22.89
CA GLU A 542 -5.23 7.93 -22.34
C GLU A 542 -4.50 7.73 -21.02
N ILE A 543 -4.96 6.75 -20.24
CA ILE A 543 -4.16 6.25 -19.12
C ILE A 543 -3.10 5.29 -19.68
N VAL A 544 -1.84 5.69 -19.58
CA VAL A 544 -0.69 4.89 -20.03
C VAL A 544 0.05 4.35 -18.81
N LEU A 545 0.27 3.04 -18.76
CA LEU A 545 0.95 2.35 -17.67
C LEU A 545 2.25 1.70 -18.12
N ALA A 546 3.31 1.90 -17.34
CA ALA A 546 4.52 1.08 -17.41
C ALA A 546 4.35 -0.13 -16.47
N LEU A 547 3.94 -1.27 -17.03
CA LEU A 547 3.62 -2.47 -16.26
C LEU A 547 4.78 -3.48 -16.28
N VAL A 548 5.34 -3.79 -15.11
CA VAL A 548 6.36 -4.82 -14.91
C VAL A 548 5.66 -6.15 -14.64
N LEU A 549 5.86 -7.12 -15.54
CA LEU A 549 5.24 -8.45 -15.48
C LEU A 549 6.03 -9.44 -14.62
N SER A 550 7.32 -9.17 -14.45
CA SER A 550 8.22 -10.04 -13.68
C SER A 550 8.03 -9.80 -12.20
N VAL A 551 7.23 -10.65 -11.57
CA VAL A 551 6.93 -10.57 -10.15
C VAL A 551 7.40 -11.85 -9.46
N GLY A 552 8.39 -11.75 -8.56
CA GLY A 552 9.00 -12.86 -7.81
C GLY A 552 10.38 -13.31 -8.31
N ALA A 553 10.77 -14.56 -8.03
CA ALA A 553 12.10 -15.11 -8.30
C ALA A 553 12.42 -15.39 -9.79
N SER A 554 11.67 -14.80 -10.72
CA SER A 554 11.89 -14.97 -12.16
C SER A 554 13.12 -14.16 -12.60
N LEU A 555 14.14 -14.85 -13.11
CA LEU A 555 15.40 -14.25 -13.60
C LEU A 555 15.24 -13.39 -14.87
N LYS A 556 14.06 -13.36 -15.49
CA LYS A 556 13.83 -12.59 -16.72
C LYS A 556 12.93 -11.40 -16.42
N ASN A 557 13.52 -10.22 -16.40
CA ASN A 557 12.82 -8.93 -16.27
C ASN A 557 12.07 -8.61 -17.56
N ARG A 558 10.75 -8.44 -17.46
CA ARG A 558 9.87 -8.12 -18.57
C ARG A 558 8.86 -7.06 -18.18
N SER A 559 8.66 -6.12 -19.08
CA SER A 559 7.66 -5.06 -18.94
C SER A 559 6.86 -4.90 -20.23
N VAL A 560 5.69 -4.30 -20.11
CA VAL A 560 4.82 -3.90 -21.22
C VAL A 560 4.29 -2.50 -20.95
N ILE A 561 3.95 -1.79 -22.01
CA ILE A 561 3.12 -0.58 -21.92
C ILE A 561 1.67 -1.00 -22.13
N VAL A 562 0.79 -0.55 -21.23
CA VAL A 562 -0.65 -0.76 -21.33
C VAL A 562 -1.33 0.59 -21.48
N VAL A 563 -2.25 0.70 -22.42
CA VAL A 563 -3.00 1.92 -22.72
C VAL A 563 -4.48 1.64 -22.53
N TYR A 564 -5.13 2.42 -21.66
CA TYR A 564 -6.57 2.39 -21.47
C TYR A 564 -7.18 3.64 -22.08
N GLU A 565 -8.03 3.43 -23.08
CA GLU A 565 -8.90 4.47 -23.63
C GLU A 565 -9.98 4.80 -22.59
N LEU A 566 -10.19 6.08 -22.31
CA LEU A 566 -11.31 6.54 -21.50
C LEU A 566 -12.43 6.99 -22.45
N GLU A 567 -13.63 6.42 -22.29
CA GLU A 567 -14.84 7.02 -22.85
C GLU A 567 -15.16 8.27 -22.03
N THR A 568 -14.63 9.43 -22.45
CA THR A 568 -15.10 10.72 -21.92
C THR A 568 -16.55 10.93 -22.37
N ALA A 569 -17.45 11.23 -21.43
CA ALA A 569 -18.83 11.58 -21.78
C ALA A 569 -18.82 12.84 -22.67
N GLU A 570 -19.42 12.74 -23.85
CA GLU A 570 -19.64 13.88 -24.77
C GLU A 570 -20.59 14.93 -24.21
#